data_AF-A0A4U0USD4-F1
#
_entry.id   AF-A0A4U0USD4-F1
#
_cell.length_a   1.000
_cell.length_b   1.000
_cell.length_c   1.000
_cell.angle_alpha   90.00
_cell.angle_beta   90.00
_cell.angle_gamma   90.00
#
_symmetry.space_group_name_H-M   'P 1'
#
loop_
_entity.id
_entity.type
_entity.pdbx_description
1 polymer ?
#
loop_
_entity_poly.entity_id
_entity_poly.type
_entity_poly.pdbx_seq_one_letter_code
_entity_poly.pdbx_strand_id
1 'polypeptide(L)'
;MISGPNGPFSNLPPAIECHVDIISDLIARAEKSDLPKAVNGTNGHLYVHTNDIGVAESANGIVEALPEAEQEWTALCDELSSKSLFRRIDSWIFGKNVPGKKATTMFYFAGLGPYRKT
;
A
#
# COMPACT_ATOMS: atom_id res chain seq x y z
N MET A 1 2.90 3.30 0.28
CA MET A 1 4.14 3.31 1.12
C MET A 1 5.35 3.25 0.21
N ILE A 2 6.50 3.82 0.61
CA ILE A 2 7.77 3.64 -0.10
C ILE A 2 8.44 2.38 0.43
N SER A 3 8.66 1.40 -0.45
CA SER A 3 9.32 0.12 -0.10
C SER A 3 8.63 -0.63 1.06
N GLY A 4 7.29 -0.56 1.10
CA GLY A 4 6.48 -1.31 2.06
C GLY A 4 6.45 -2.82 1.75
N PRO A 5 5.75 -3.62 2.59
CA PRO A 5 5.53 -5.03 2.33
C PRO A 5 4.91 -5.29 0.96
N ASN A 6 5.28 -6.41 0.34
CA ASN A 6 4.82 -6.84 -0.98
C ASN A 6 5.14 -5.85 -2.11
N GLY A 7 6.16 -5.00 -1.94
CA GLY A 7 6.78 -4.21 -3.00
C GLY A 7 7.74 -5.03 -3.89
N PRO A 8 8.23 -4.48 -5.01
CA PRO A 8 9.03 -5.20 -5.98
C PRO A 8 10.42 -5.57 -5.43
N PHE A 9 10.81 -6.83 -5.58
CA PHE A 9 12.19 -7.27 -5.30
C PHE A 9 13.09 -6.98 -6.51
N SER A 10 13.79 -5.84 -6.48
CA SER A 10 14.60 -5.35 -7.61
C SER A 10 15.66 -4.33 -7.17
N ASN A 11 16.34 -3.67 -8.12
CA ASN A 11 17.18 -2.52 -7.81
C ASN A 11 16.33 -1.40 -7.20
N LEU A 12 16.67 -0.96 -5.99
CA LEU A 12 15.78 -0.13 -5.17
C LEU A 12 15.57 1.30 -5.70
N PRO A 13 16.57 2.04 -6.20
CA PRO A 13 16.34 3.40 -6.69
C PRO A 13 15.20 3.51 -7.72
N PRO A 14 15.15 2.72 -8.81
CA PRO A 14 14.03 2.81 -9.76
C PRO A 14 12.70 2.24 -9.22
N ALA A 15 12.73 1.36 -8.21
CA ALA A 15 11.52 0.95 -7.50
C ALA A 15 10.96 2.08 -6.62
N ILE A 16 11.84 2.84 -5.96
CA ILE A 16 11.45 4.02 -5.16
C ILE A 16 10.83 5.08 -6.06
N GLU A 17 11.44 5.37 -7.23
CA GLU A 17 10.86 6.27 -8.23
C GLU A 17 9.44 5.83 -8.61
N CYS A 18 9.24 4.54 -8.91
CA CYS A 18 7.91 3.99 -9.23
C CYS A 18 6.89 4.19 -8.09
N HIS A 19 7.28 4.00 -6.83
CA HIS A 19 6.39 4.24 -5.70
C HIS A 19 6.06 5.74 -5.54
N VAL A 20 7.05 6.61 -5.71
CA VAL A 20 6.87 8.07 -5.61
C VAL A 20 5.92 8.54 -6.70
N ASP A 21 6.11 8.12 -7.95
CA ASP A 21 5.26 8.50 -9.08
C ASP A 21 3.78 8.16 -8.81
N ILE A 22 3.49 6.92 -8.42
CA ILE A 22 2.12 6.46 -8.14
C ILE A 22 1.49 7.23 -6.98
N ILE A 23 2.25 7.45 -5.90
CA ILE A 23 1.74 8.14 -4.70
C ILE A 23 1.49 9.62 -5.00
N SER A 24 2.42 10.30 -5.68
CA SER A 24 2.28 11.69 -6.08
C SER A 24 1.10 11.88 -7.03
N ASP A 25 0.90 10.98 -8.00
CA ASP A 25 -0.25 11.00 -8.89
C ASP A 25 -1.57 10.78 -8.14
N LEU A 26 -1.61 9.86 -7.19
CA LEU A 26 -2.80 9.59 -6.38
C LEU A 26 -3.20 10.79 -5.53
N ILE A 27 -2.22 11.43 -4.87
CA ILE A 27 -2.44 12.66 -4.08
C ILE A 27 -2.95 13.77 -4.99
N ALA A 28 -2.30 14.01 -6.13
CA ALA A 28 -2.70 15.06 -7.06
C ALA A 28 -4.13 14.84 -7.62
N ARG A 29 -4.55 13.59 -7.80
CA ARG A 29 -5.94 13.25 -8.19
C ARG A 29 -6.92 13.54 -7.06
N ALA A 30 -6.59 13.17 -5.82
CA ALA A 30 -7.42 13.46 -4.66
C ALA A 30 -7.60 14.97 -4.45
N GLU A 31 -6.54 15.77 -4.61
CA GLU A 31 -6.58 17.24 -4.46
C GLU A 31 -7.43 17.96 -5.53
N LYS A 32 -7.51 17.37 -6.74
CA LYS A 32 -8.32 17.86 -7.86
C LYS A 32 -9.78 17.43 -7.78
N SER A 33 -10.11 16.45 -6.94
CA SER A 33 -11.51 16.04 -6.80
C SER A 33 -12.34 17.19 -6.21
N ASP A 34 -13.57 17.36 -6.70
CA ASP A 34 -14.53 18.32 -6.15
C ASP A 34 -15.07 17.88 -4.76
N LEU A 35 -14.35 16.97 -4.10
CA LEU A 35 -14.68 16.55 -2.75
C LEU A 35 -14.45 17.73 -1.80
N PRO A 36 -15.36 17.94 -0.84
CA PRO A 36 -15.32 19.10 0.02
C PRO A 36 -13.98 19.18 0.76
N LYS A 37 -13.22 20.28 0.65
CA LYS A 37 -11.87 20.34 1.25
C LYS A 37 -11.92 20.53 2.76
N ALA A 38 -11.08 19.79 3.49
CA ALA A 38 -10.97 19.92 4.95
C ALA A 38 -10.42 21.29 5.33
N VAL A 39 -11.06 21.94 6.30
CA VAL A 39 -10.59 23.20 6.89
C VAL A 39 -9.64 22.87 8.04
N ASN A 40 -8.40 23.37 7.97
CA ASN A 40 -7.39 23.41 9.04
C ASN A 40 -6.68 22.10 9.45
N GLY A 41 -6.06 21.39 8.51
CA GLY A 41 -4.85 20.57 8.79
C GLY A 41 -4.96 19.48 9.87
N THR A 42 -6.16 19.08 10.26
CA THR A 42 -6.40 17.98 11.19
C THR A 42 -6.39 16.67 10.41
N ASN A 43 -5.62 15.70 10.90
CA ASN A 43 -5.66 14.32 10.40
C ASN A 43 -7.06 13.76 10.72
N GLY A 44 -7.90 13.68 9.69
CA GLY A 44 -9.32 13.39 9.80
C GLY A 44 -9.62 12.11 10.58
N HIS A 45 -10.30 12.27 11.71
CA HIS A 45 -11.09 11.23 12.35
C HIS A 45 -12.48 11.83 12.60
N LEU A 46 -13.43 11.58 11.70
CA LEU A 46 -14.82 12.00 11.89
C LEU A 46 -15.60 10.86 12.55
N TYR A 47 -15.81 10.94 13.85
CA TYR A 47 -16.90 10.19 14.49
C TYR A 47 -18.21 10.95 14.21
N VAL A 48 -19.05 10.40 13.33
CA VAL A 48 -20.39 10.94 13.10
C VAL A 48 -21.28 10.54 14.28
N HIS A 49 -21.44 11.43 15.25
CA HIS A 49 -22.56 11.36 16.19
C HIS A 49 -23.77 12.03 15.53
N THR A 50 -24.73 11.24 15.04
CA THR A 50 -26.01 11.78 14.58
C THR A 50 -26.83 12.18 15.79
N ASN A 51 -26.96 13.48 16.07
CA ASN A 51 -28.16 14.05 16.72
C ASN A 51 -28.27 15.59 16.67
N ASP A 52 -27.33 16.35 16.11
CA ASP A 52 -27.45 17.81 16.06
C ASP A 52 -27.50 18.38 14.63
N ILE A 53 -28.49 19.25 14.43
CA ILE A 53 -28.75 20.03 13.22
C ILE A 53 -27.64 21.08 13.08
N GLY A 54 -26.60 20.80 12.30
CA GLY A 54 -25.52 21.76 12.09
C GLY A 54 -24.50 21.32 11.05
N VAL A 55 -24.48 22.07 9.94
CA VAL A 55 -23.46 22.17 8.87
C VAL A 55 -22.60 20.92 8.61
N ALA A 56 -22.86 20.25 7.48
CA ALA A 56 -22.02 19.17 6.97
C ALA A 56 -20.56 19.66 6.78
N GLU A 57 -19.66 19.20 7.64
CA GLU A 57 -18.22 19.47 7.51
C GLU A 57 -17.63 18.71 6.33
N SER A 58 -16.85 19.44 5.55
CA SER A 58 -16.26 19.04 4.30
C SER A 58 -15.03 18.13 4.50
N ALA A 59 -15.15 16.83 4.25
CA ALA A 59 -14.03 15.89 4.31
C ALA A 59 -13.25 15.84 2.99
N ASN A 60 -11.93 16.13 3.04
CA ASN A 60 -11.01 15.74 1.95
C ASN A 60 -11.23 14.25 1.65
N GLY A 61 -11.27 13.88 0.37
CA GLY A 61 -11.47 12.49 -0.03
C GLY A 61 -10.49 11.55 0.65
N ILE A 62 -11.01 10.60 1.43
CA ILE A 62 -10.22 9.50 1.97
C ILE A 62 -9.97 8.52 0.83
N VAL A 63 -8.70 8.20 0.61
CA VAL A 63 -8.28 7.17 -0.35
C VAL A 63 -7.65 6.04 0.43
N GLU A 64 -8.32 4.90 0.43
CA GLU A 64 -7.90 3.69 1.13
C GLU A 64 -8.10 2.47 0.21
N ALA A 65 -7.21 1.49 0.30
CA ALA A 65 -7.37 0.24 -0.44
C ALA A 65 -8.52 -0.58 0.17
N LEU A 66 -9.29 -1.25 -0.69
CA LEU A 66 -10.31 -2.19 -0.21
C LEU A 66 -9.64 -3.41 0.44
N PRO A 67 -10.22 -3.98 1.52
CA PRO A 67 -9.69 -5.19 2.14
C PRO A 67 -9.52 -6.35 1.15
N GLU A 68 -10.44 -6.51 0.21
CA GLU A 68 -10.39 -7.55 -0.82
C GLU A 68 -9.21 -7.35 -1.77
N ALA A 69 -8.94 -6.09 -2.16
CA ALA A 69 -7.81 -5.75 -3.02
C ALA A 69 -6.46 -6.05 -2.33
N GLU A 70 -6.34 -5.80 -1.02
CA GLU A 70 -5.15 -6.17 -0.25
C GLU A 70 -4.96 -7.70 -0.18
N GLN A 71 -6.05 -8.45 0.01
CA GLN A 71 -6.01 -9.91 0.04
C GLN A 71 -5.60 -10.50 -1.31
N GLU A 72 -6.16 -10.00 -2.41
CA GLU A 72 -5.81 -10.40 -3.77
C GLU A 72 -4.34 -10.09 -4.08
N TRP A 73 -3.86 -8.90 -3.72
CA TRP A 73 -2.46 -8.53 -3.88
C TRP A 73 -1.52 -9.44 -3.09
N THR A 74 -1.90 -9.80 -1.87
CA THR A 74 -1.14 -10.72 -1.00
C THR A 74 -1.10 -12.13 -1.58
N ALA A 75 -2.24 -12.63 -2.05
CA ALA A 75 -2.33 -13.94 -2.69
C ALA A 75 -1.46 -14.02 -3.95
N LEU A 76 -1.50 -12.98 -4.80
CA LEU A 76 -0.66 -12.86 -5.98
C LEU A 76 0.84 -12.90 -5.62
N CYS A 77 1.27 -12.13 -4.62
CA CYS A 77 2.67 -12.12 -4.20
C CYS A 77 3.12 -13.50 -3.70
N ASP A 78 2.28 -14.18 -2.91
CA ASP A 78 2.59 -15.53 -2.44
C ASP A 78 2.72 -16.52 -3.60
N GLU A 79 1.77 -16.49 -4.54
CA GLU A 79 1.77 -17.33 -5.74
C GLU A 79 3.04 -17.13 -6.59
N LEU A 80 3.40 -15.87 -6.87
CA LEU A 80 4.59 -15.52 -7.64
C LEU A 80 5.87 -16.05 -6.99
N SER A 81 5.91 -16.11 -5.66
CA SER A 81 7.05 -16.64 -4.91
C SER A 81 7.05 -18.17 -4.78
N SER A 82 5.91 -18.84 -5.01
CA SER A 82 5.62 -20.20 -4.54
C SER A 82 6.63 -21.27 -4.95
N LYS A 83 7.17 -21.17 -6.18
CA LYS A 83 8.14 -22.12 -6.75
C LYS A 83 9.59 -21.61 -6.68
N SER A 84 9.82 -20.47 -6.05
CA SER A 84 11.14 -19.86 -5.96
C SER A 84 12.06 -20.60 -4.98
N LEU A 85 13.33 -20.77 -5.36
CA LEU A 85 14.37 -21.27 -4.47
C LEU A 85 14.61 -20.35 -3.26
N PHE A 86 14.23 -19.06 -3.33
CA PHE A 86 14.33 -18.16 -2.19
C PHE A 86 13.49 -18.62 -0.98
N ARG A 87 12.40 -19.39 -1.18
CA ARG A 87 11.61 -19.95 -0.07
C ARG A 87 12.35 -21.05 0.71
N ARG A 88 13.35 -21.69 0.08
CA ARG A 88 14.10 -22.83 0.64
C ARG A 88 15.26 -22.41 1.54
N ILE A 89 15.64 -21.14 1.52
CA ILE A 89 16.77 -20.63 2.29
C ILE A 89 16.23 -19.79 3.44
N ASP A 90 16.71 -20.08 4.64
CA ASP A 90 16.35 -19.30 5.82
C ASP A 90 17.11 -17.98 5.81
N SER A 91 16.41 -16.93 5.38
CA SER A 91 16.93 -15.57 5.30
C SER A 91 15.84 -14.57 5.70
N TRP A 92 16.19 -13.29 5.67
CA TRP A 92 15.28 -12.20 5.98
C TRP A 92 14.17 -12.00 4.94
N ILE A 93 14.35 -12.50 3.71
CA ILE A 93 13.44 -12.29 2.58
C ILE A 93 12.01 -12.77 2.89
N PHE A 94 11.89 -13.87 3.64
CA PHE A 94 10.62 -14.41 4.14
C PHE A 94 10.48 -14.30 5.66
N GLY A 95 11.28 -13.45 6.31
CA GLY A 95 11.22 -13.20 7.75
C GLY A 95 11.74 -14.33 8.65
N LYS A 96 12.53 -15.28 8.12
CA LYS A 96 13.06 -16.43 8.88
C LYS A 96 14.33 -16.13 9.68
N ASN A 97 14.83 -14.90 9.63
CA ASN A 97 16.03 -14.47 10.34
C ASN A 97 15.79 -14.04 11.80
N VAL A 98 14.54 -13.97 12.26
CA VAL A 98 14.19 -13.54 13.62
C VAL A 98 13.38 -14.65 14.30
N PRO A 99 13.86 -15.25 15.41
CA PRO A 99 13.10 -16.25 16.16
C PRO A 99 11.71 -15.74 16.57
N GLY A 100 10.67 -16.54 16.35
CA GLY A 100 9.29 -16.18 16.65
C GLY A 100 8.59 -15.29 15.62
N LYS A 101 9.31 -14.72 14.64
CA LYS A 101 8.68 -13.99 13.53
C LYS A 101 7.99 -14.97 12.58
N LYS A 102 6.72 -14.69 12.24
CA LYS A 102 5.97 -15.48 11.27
C LYS A 102 6.63 -15.37 9.90
N ALA A 103 6.96 -16.51 9.30
CA ALA A 103 7.45 -16.54 7.92
C ALA A 103 6.31 -16.17 6.96
N THR A 104 6.55 -15.19 6.10
CA THR A 104 5.54 -14.66 5.17
C THR A 104 6.22 -14.10 3.93
N THR A 105 5.51 -14.07 2.81
CA THR A 105 5.94 -13.33 1.62
C THR A 105 5.94 -11.84 1.95
N MET A 106 7.04 -11.16 1.61
CA MET A 106 7.26 -9.73 1.87
C MET A 106 7.49 -8.93 0.58
N PHE A 107 7.47 -9.59 -0.58
CA PHE A 107 7.86 -9.01 -1.86
C PHE A 107 6.99 -9.51 -3.01
N TYR A 108 6.84 -8.65 -4.02
CA TYR A 108 6.40 -8.99 -5.36
C TYR A 108 7.58 -9.52 -6.18
N PHE A 109 7.53 -10.81 -6.55
CA PHE A 109 8.67 -11.54 -7.14
C PHE A 109 8.73 -11.55 -8.68
N ALA A 110 7.81 -10.88 -9.38
CA ALA A 110 7.88 -10.81 -10.86
C ALA A 110 8.82 -9.70 -11.39
N GLY A 111 9.43 -8.91 -10.50
CA GLY A 111 10.38 -7.85 -10.84
C GLY A 111 9.72 -6.50 -11.20
N LEU A 112 10.55 -5.50 -11.48
CA LEU A 112 10.10 -4.10 -11.62
C LEU A 112 9.26 -3.86 -12.89
N GLY A 113 9.59 -4.52 -14.00
CA GLY A 113 8.88 -4.33 -15.27
C GLY A 113 7.38 -4.68 -15.17
N PRO A 114 7.02 -5.88 -14.68
CA PRO A 114 5.63 -6.23 -14.39
C PRO A 114 4.99 -5.38 -13.29
N TYR A 115 5.74 -5.03 -12.24
CA TYR A 115 5.22 -4.18 -11.15
C TYR A 115 4.75 -2.81 -11.64
N ARG A 116 5.42 -2.20 -12.61
CA ARG A 116 5.00 -0.91 -13.21
C ARG A 116 3.67 -0.97 -13.98
N LYS A 117 3.13 -2.17 -14.22
CA LYS A 117 1.92 -2.41 -15.03
C LYS A 117 0.74 -2.90 -14.18
N THR A 118 0.91 -3.03 -12.88
CA THR A 118 -0.16 -3.43 -11.95
C THR A 118 -1.12 -2.29 -11.70
#